data_AF-W4UVR7-F1
#
_entry.id   AF-W4UVR7-F1
#
_cell.length_a   1.000
_cell.length_b   1.000
_cell.length_c   1.000
_cell.angle_alpha   90.00
_cell.angle_beta   90.00
_cell.angle_gamma   90.00
#
_symmetry.space_group_name_H-M   'P 1'
#
loop_
_entity.id
_entity.type
_entity.pdbx_description
1 polymer ?
#
loop_
_entity_poly.entity_id
_entity_poly.type
_entity_poly.pdbx_seq_one_letter_code
_entity_poly.pdbx_strand_id
1 'polypeptide(L)'
;MGCKMYLVTHEQEYLDWAIKCYDYMLNVLQDKSDHLFYDNVRPNKDDPNLPGDIETNKYSYNSGQPLQAACLLYKITGEQKYLDEAYAIAEACHNKWFMPYRSKELSLSFNILAPGHAWFNTIMCRGFFELYSIDNDRKYVDDIEKSMLHAWSSSCHQSNNLLNDNDLRGGTSKDSWEILQQGALVELYAQLAVLERGNR
;
A
#
# COMPACT_ATOMS: atom_id res chain seq x y z
N MET A 1 11.14 -7.70 2.48
CA MET A 1 12.59 -7.56 2.73
C MET A 1 13.43 -8.45 1.81
N GLY A 2 13.11 -9.76 1.67
CA GLY A 2 13.89 -10.71 0.83
C GLY A 2 14.20 -10.23 -0.59
N CYS A 3 13.20 -9.78 -1.38
CA CYS A 3 13.45 -9.28 -2.73
C CYS A 3 14.46 -8.12 -2.78
N LYS A 4 14.37 -7.16 -1.85
CA LYS A 4 15.30 -6.02 -1.81
C LYS A 4 16.71 -6.43 -1.40
N MET A 5 16.84 -7.40 -0.49
CA MET A 5 18.15 -7.98 -0.15
C MET A 5 18.77 -8.68 -1.35
N TYR A 6 18.01 -9.52 -2.06
CA TYR A 6 18.47 -10.18 -3.29
C TYR A 6 18.94 -9.17 -4.35
N LEU A 7 18.19 -8.08 -4.57
CA LEU A 7 18.57 -7.04 -5.54
C LEU A 7 19.89 -6.33 -5.20
N VAL A 8 20.31 -6.33 -3.92
CA VAL A 8 21.54 -5.66 -3.47
C VAL A 8 22.72 -6.63 -3.37
N THR A 9 22.49 -7.86 -2.91
CA THR A 9 23.55 -8.84 -2.61
C THR A 9 23.71 -9.91 -3.69
N HIS A 10 22.67 -10.17 -4.48
CA HIS A 10 22.56 -11.31 -5.39
C HIS A 10 22.70 -12.68 -4.73
N GLU A 11 22.56 -12.76 -3.39
CA GLU A 11 22.57 -14.03 -2.66
C GLU A 11 21.22 -14.74 -2.80
N GLN A 12 21.24 -15.94 -3.39
CA GLN A 12 20.03 -16.70 -3.76
C GLN A 12 19.11 -16.99 -2.58
N GLU A 13 19.65 -17.14 -1.36
CA GLU A 13 18.86 -17.42 -0.17
C GLU A 13 17.77 -16.37 0.09
N TYR A 14 18.01 -15.10 -0.26
CA TYR A 14 17.02 -14.05 -0.08
C TYR A 14 15.86 -14.16 -1.05
N LEU A 15 16.12 -14.62 -2.29
CA LEU A 15 15.06 -14.86 -3.28
C LEU A 15 14.26 -16.10 -2.90
N ASP A 16 14.92 -17.17 -2.48
CA ASP A 16 14.27 -18.40 -2.04
C ASP A 16 13.31 -18.15 -0.87
N TRP A 17 13.75 -17.36 0.11
CA TRP A 17 12.89 -16.95 1.23
C TRP A 17 11.77 -15.99 0.80
N ALA A 18 12.03 -15.06 -0.12
CA ALA A 18 11.00 -14.16 -0.61
C ALA A 18 9.85 -14.93 -1.29
N ILE A 19 10.18 -15.92 -2.13
CA ILE A 19 9.20 -16.77 -2.80
C ILE A 19 8.42 -17.59 -1.77
N LYS A 20 9.09 -18.24 -0.80
CA LYS A 20 8.41 -19.00 0.27
C LYS A 20 7.43 -18.15 1.08
N CYS A 21 7.83 -16.94 1.46
CA CYS A 21 6.95 -16.03 2.17
C CYS A 21 5.75 -15.61 1.30
N TYR A 22 5.99 -15.29 0.03
CA TYR A 22 4.93 -14.89 -0.90
C TYR A 22 3.92 -16.00 -1.16
N ASP A 23 4.41 -17.22 -1.41
CA ASP A 23 3.56 -18.39 -1.61
C ASP A 23 2.72 -18.68 -0.36
N TYR A 24 3.27 -18.52 0.85
CA TYR A 24 2.50 -18.66 2.09
C TYR A 24 1.37 -17.62 2.19
N MET A 25 1.66 -16.35 1.87
CA MET A 25 0.65 -15.30 1.85
C MET A 25 -0.50 -15.65 0.90
N LEU A 26 -0.18 -16.08 -0.33
CA LEU A 26 -1.20 -16.46 -1.32
C LEU A 26 -1.99 -17.70 -0.90
N ASN A 27 -1.34 -18.71 -0.34
CA ASN A 27 -1.98 -20.00 -0.07
C ASN A 27 -2.78 -20.03 1.23
N VAL A 28 -2.41 -19.22 2.23
CA VAL A 28 -3.00 -19.29 3.57
C VAL A 28 -3.75 -18.01 3.94
N LEU A 29 -3.24 -16.84 3.56
CA LEU A 29 -3.73 -15.55 4.06
C LEU A 29 -4.50 -14.72 3.03
N GLN A 30 -4.51 -15.12 1.76
CA GLN A 30 -5.27 -14.41 0.73
C GLN A 30 -6.71 -14.89 0.67
N ASP A 31 -7.65 -13.96 0.69
CA ASP A 31 -9.02 -14.19 0.28
C ASP A 31 -9.10 -14.26 -1.25
N LYS A 32 -9.43 -15.44 -1.79
CA LYS A 32 -9.52 -15.66 -3.23
C LYS A 32 -10.72 -14.97 -3.88
N SER A 33 -11.67 -14.44 -3.11
CA SER A 33 -12.84 -13.74 -3.65
C SER A 33 -12.54 -12.30 -4.07
N ASP A 34 -11.55 -11.66 -3.45
CA ASP A 34 -11.20 -10.26 -3.73
C ASP A 34 -9.69 -9.97 -3.79
N HIS A 35 -8.84 -10.99 -3.72
CA HIS A 35 -7.37 -10.90 -3.74
C HIS A 35 -6.74 -10.12 -2.56
N LEU A 36 -7.52 -9.73 -1.56
CA LEU A 36 -7.02 -9.06 -0.37
C LEU A 36 -6.57 -10.06 0.69
N PHE A 37 -5.77 -9.59 1.63
CA PHE A 37 -5.13 -10.45 2.62
C PHE A 37 -5.74 -10.25 4.00
N TYR A 38 -6.03 -11.37 4.66
CA TYR A 38 -6.43 -11.47 6.05
C TYR A 38 -5.27 -11.06 6.98
N ASP A 39 -5.59 -10.86 8.26
CA ASP A 39 -4.62 -10.32 9.22
C ASP A 39 -3.65 -11.38 9.72
N ASN A 40 -4.16 -12.50 10.23
CA ASN A 40 -3.34 -13.55 10.78
C ASN A 40 -4.04 -14.92 10.74
N VAL A 41 -3.24 -15.97 10.92
CA VAL A 41 -3.71 -17.35 11.08
C VAL A 41 -3.09 -17.94 12.34
N ARG A 42 -3.91 -18.60 13.16
CA ARG A 42 -3.43 -19.35 14.32
C ARG A 42 -3.00 -20.76 13.90
N PRO A 43 -2.11 -21.43 14.65
CA PRO A 43 -1.85 -22.85 14.44
C PRO A 43 -3.15 -23.68 14.55
N ASN A 44 -3.26 -24.74 13.75
CA ASN A 44 -4.35 -25.70 13.86
C ASN A 44 -4.36 -26.36 15.25
N LYS A 45 -5.55 -26.70 15.74
CA LYS A 45 -5.76 -27.24 17.09
C LYS A 45 -5.19 -28.65 17.24
N ASP A 46 -5.18 -29.43 16.17
CA ASP A 46 -4.75 -30.83 16.17
C ASP A 46 -3.29 -31.02 15.72
N ASP A 47 -2.81 -30.17 14.80
CA ASP A 47 -1.40 -30.14 14.36
C ASP A 47 -0.90 -28.69 14.24
N PRO A 48 -0.02 -28.21 15.15
CA PRO A 48 0.45 -26.83 15.14
C PRO A 48 1.29 -26.46 13.90
N ASN A 49 1.65 -27.42 13.04
CA ASN A 49 2.34 -27.16 11.77
C ASN A 49 1.37 -26.85 10.61
N LEU A 50 0.06 -26.97 10.82
CA LEU A 50 -0.98 -26.66 9.84
C LEU A 50 -1.68 -25.33 10.18
N PRO A 51 -2.24 -24.61 9.18
CA PRO A 51 -3.05 -23.43 9.44
C PRO A 51 -4.38 -23.80 10.12
N GLY A 52 -4.75 -23.00 11.12
CA GLY A 52 -5.99 -23.11 11.89
C GLY A 52 -6.92 -21.94 11.63
N ASP A 53 -7.49 -21.39 12.72
CA ASP A 53 -8.46 -20.29 12.67
C ASP A 53 -7.81 -19.01 12.10
N ILE A 54 -8.46 -18.39 11.10
CA ILE A 54 -8.00 -17.15 10.43
C ILE A 54 -8.74 -15.93 10.99
N GLU A 55 -8.01 -14.88 11.33
CA GLU A 55 -8.58 -13.57 11.61
C GLU A 55 -8.76 -12.80 10.30
N THR A 56 -10.01 -12.66 9.86
CA THR A 56 -10.35 -12.20 8.51
C THR A 56 -10.39 -10.68 8.34
N ASN A 57 -9.93 -9.91 9.33
CA ASN A 57 -9.78 -8.47 9.21
C ASN A 57 -8.80 -8.14 8.07
N LYS A 58 -9.15 -7.13 7.26
CA LYS A 58 -8.34 -6.71 6.10
C LYS A 58 -7.84 -5.29 6.30
N TYR A 59 -6.54 -5.14 6.45
CA TYR A 59 -5.85 -3.85 6.58
C TYR A 59 -5.08 -3.50 5.30
N SER A 60 -5.02 -2.22 4.95
CA SER A 60 -4.42 -1.75 3.69
C SER A 60 -2.99 -2.23 3.51
N TYR A 61 -2.17 -2.13 4.55
CA TYR A 61 -0.77 -2.56 4.50
C TYR A 61 -0.60 -4.08 4.29
N ASN A 62 -1.53 -4.90 4.82
CA ASN A 62 -1.49 -6.36 4.66
C ASN A 62 -1.70 -6.77 3.20
N SER A 63 -2.32 -5.93 2.37
CA SER A 63 -2.49 -6.20 0.93
C SER A 63 -1.49 -5.45 0.06
N GLY A 64 -1.10 -4.22 0.42
CA GLY A 64 -0.11 -3.48 -0.36
C GLY A 64 1.33 -3.99 -0.21
N GLN A 65 1.68 -4.72 0.86
CA GLN A 65 2.98 -5.39 0.95
C GLN A 65 3.09 -6.63 0.04
N PRO A 66 2.09 -7.54 -0.02
CA PRO A 66 2.02 -8.56 -1.08
C PRO A 66 2.03 -7.98 -2.49
N LEU A 67 1.33 -6.86 -2.74
CA LEU A 67 1.43 -6.13 -4.01
C LEU A 67 2.88 -5.73 -4.34
N GLN A 68 3.58 -5.08 -3.40
CA GLN A 68 4.98 -4.72 -3.59
C GLN A 68 5.87 -5.96 -3.81
N ALA A 69 5.64 -7.04 -3.08
CA ALA A 69 6.38 -8.29 -3.23
C ALA A 69 6.18 -8.90 -4.62
N ALA A 70 4.94 -8.95 -5.11
CA ALA A 70 4.59 -9.43 -6.44
C ALA A 70 5.32 -8.63 -7.54
N CYS A 71 5.29 -7.30 -7.44
CA CYS A 71 6.02 -6.41 -8.36
C CYS A 71 7.54 -6.68 -8.35
N LEU A 72 8.13 -6.81 -7.16
CA LEU A 72 9.57 -7.07 -7.04
C LEU A 72 9.95 -8.47 -7.53
N LEU A 73 9.13 -9.49 -7.26
CA LEU A 73 9.35 -10.85 -7.76
C LEU A 73 9.27 -10.87 -9.29
N TYR A 74 8.30 -10.20 -9.91
CA TYR A 74 8.24 -10.04 -11.37
C TYR A 74 9.51 -9.41 -11.93
N LYS A 75 10.00 -8.31 -11.33
CA LYS A 75 11.24 -7.65 -11.78
C LYS A 75 12.48 -8.56 -11.67
N ILE A 76 12.50 -9.45 -10.68
CA ILE A 76 13.62 -10.37 -10.44
C ILE A 76 13.57 -11.58 -11.37
N THR A 77 12.39 -12.20 -11.54
CA THR A 77 12.26 -13.49 -12.23
C THR A 77 11.78 -13.38 -13.67
N GLY A 78 11.10 -12.28 -14.02
CA GLY A 78 10.40 -12.11 -15.30
C GLY A 78 9.14 -12.97 -15.44
N GLU A 79 8.72 -13.68 -14.39
CA GLU A 79 7.55 -14.57 -14.47
C GLU A 79 6.24 -13.78 -14.40
N GLN A 80 5.47 -13.82 -15.49
CA GLN A 80 4.24 -13.04 -15.66
C GLN A 80 3.19 -13.24 -14.56
N LYS A 81 3.13 -14.44 -13.95
CA LYS A 81 2.21 -14.78 -12.85
C LYS A 81 2.26 -13.76 -11.69
N TYR A 82 3.44 -13.21 -11.41
CA TYR A 82 3.60 -12.24 -10.32
C TYR A 82 3.02 -10.87 -10.69
N LEU A 83 3.13 -10.46 -11.95
CA LEU A 83 2.56 -9.20 -12.41
C LEU A 83 1.04 -9.29 -12.54
N ASP A 84 0.50 -10.42 -13.00
CA ASP A 84 -0.94 -10.66 -13.07
C ASP A 84 -1.57 -10.58 -11.66
N GLU A 85 -0.94 -11.19 -10.66
CA GLU A 85 -1.38 -11.09 -9.26
C GLU A 85 -1.22 -9.66 -8.71
N ALA A 86 -0.16 -8.94 -9.08
CA ALA A 86 0.01 -7.55 -8.70
C ALA A 86 -1.15 -6.67 -9.21
N TYR A 87 -1.61 -6.87 -10.45
CA TYR A 87 -2.77 -6.13 -10.97
C TYR A 87 -4.04 -6.41 -10.18
N ALA A 88 -4.33 -7.68 -9.87
CA ALA A 88 -5.52 -8.06 -9.11
C ALA A 88 -5.51 -7.45 -7.69
N ILE A 89 -4.38 -7.51 -7.00
CA ILE A 89 -4.24 -6.92 -5.66
C ILE A 89 -4.34 -5.39 -5.73
N ALA A 90 -3.72 -4.74 -6.71
CA ALA A 90 -3.75 -3.29 -6.86
C ALA A 90 -5.18 -2.77 -7.10
N GLU A 91 -5.94 -3.42 -7.97
CA GLU A 91 -7.35 -3.09 -8.22
C GLU A 91 -8.19 -3.27 -6.96
N ALA A 92 -8.05 -4.39 -6.25
CA ALA A 92 -8.75 -4.64 -5.01
C ALA A 92 -8.40 -3.61 -3.91
N CYS A 93 -7.12 -3.25 -3.79
CA CYS A 93 -6.67 -2.23 -2.84
C CYS A 93 -7.30 -0.87 -3.14
N HIS A 94 -7.29 -0.47 -4.42
CA HIS A 94 -7.85 0.81 -4.86
C HIS A 94 -9.35 0.89 -4.58
N ASN A 95 -10.09 -0.16 -4.96
CA ASN A 95 -11.54 -0.25 -4.73
C ASN A 95 -11.92 -0.20 -3.24
N LYS A 96 -11.08 -0.71 -2.34
CA LYS A 96 -11.39 -0.80 -0.90
C LYS A 96 -10.96 0.43 -0.09
N TRP A 97 -9.78 0.98 -0.37
CA TRP A 97 -9.15 2.01 0.48
C TRP A 97 -9.08 3.40 -0.15
N PHE A 98 -9.64 3.57 -1.34
CA PHE A 98 -9.91 4.86 -1.94
C PHE A 98 -11.41 5.04 -2.12
N MET A 99 -11.87 6.29 -2.14
CA MET A 99 -13.28 6.62 -2.32
C MET A 99 -13.47 7.81 -3.24
N PRO A 100 -14.54 7.85 -4.06
CA PRO A 100 -14.84 9.02 -4.89
C PRO A 100 -14.93 10.30 -4.07
N TYR A 101 -14.25 11.35 -4.51
CA TYR A 101 -14.17 12.62 -3.82
C TYR A 101 -14.08 13.79 -4.80
N ARG A 102 -14.74 14.91 -4.45
CA ARG A 102 -14.69 16.18 -5.18
C ARG A 102 -13.99 17.21 -4.30
N SER A 103 -12.74 17.57 -4.65
CA SER A 103 -12.03 18.65 -3.96
C SER A 103 -12.50 20.00 -4.47
N LYS A 104 -12.85 20.91 -3.55
CA LYS A 104 -13.13 22.31 -3.87
C LYS A 104 -11.84 23.07 -4.18
N GLU A 105 -10.79 22.81 -3.42
CA GLU A 105 -9.47 23.44 -3.45
C GLU A 105 -8.77 23.17 -4.78
N LEU A 106 -8.81 21.91 -5.25
CA LEU A 106 -8.21 21.51 -6.53
C LEU A 106 -9.17 21.66 -7.71
N SER A 107 -10.48 21.84 -7.48
CA SER A 107 -11.52 21.79 -8.52
C SER A 107 -11.51 20.50 -9.36
N LEU A 108 -11.10 19.37 -8.75
CA LEU A 108 -10.97 18.05 -9.38
C LEU A 108 -11.85 17.00 -8.70
N SER A 109 -12.21 15.98 -9.48
CA SER A 109 -12.82 14.73 -8.99
C SER A 109 -11.81 13.60 -9.16
N PHE A 110 -11.61 12.81 -8.11
CA PHE A 110 -10.64 11.71 -8.06
C PHE A 110 -11.03 10.75 -6.93
N ASN A 111 -10.33 9.63 -6.78
CA ASN A 111 -10.54 8.79 -5.60
C ASN A 111 -9.54 9.18 -4.53
N ILE A 112 -10.01 9.77 -3.43
CA ILE A 112 -9.14 10.12 -2.31
C ILE A 112 -8.86 8.88 -1.47
N LEU A 113 -7.66 8.79 -0.88
CA LEU A 113 -7.40 7.86 0.21
C LEU A 113 -8.47 8.04 1.30
N ALA A 114 -9.25 7.00 1.54
CA ALA A 114 -10.36 7.04 2.48
C ALA A 114 -9.86 7.27 3.92
N PRO A 115 -10.68 7.87 4.81
CA PRO A 115 -10.32 8.06 6.21
C PRO A 115 -9.88 6.74 6.86
N GLY A 116 -8.75 6.75 7.56
CA GLY A 116 -8.15 5.54 8.08
C GLY A 116 -6.77 5.75 8.69
N HIS A 117 -6.09 4.65 8.97
CA HIS A 117 -4.76 4.68 9.58
C HIS A 117 -3.70 5.09 8.54
N ALA A 118 -3.21 6.33 8.60
CA ALA A 118 -2.30 6.91 7.60
C ALA A 118 -1.04 6.07 7.37
N TRP A 119 -0.46 5.48 8.42
CA TRP A 119 0.69 4.59 8.26
C TRP A 119 0.32 3.30 7.50
N PHE A 120 -0.85 2.71 7.73
CA PHE A 120 -1.25 1.52 6.98
C PHE A 120 -1.43 1.86 5.49
N ASN A 121 -2.07 2.98 5.20
CA ASN A 121 -2.28 3.45 3.83
C ASN A 121 -0.96 3.81 3.13
N THR A 122 0.00 4.38 3.84
CA THR A 122 1.32 4.69 3.28
C THR A 122 2.09 3.43 2.92
N ILE A 123 2.12 2.45 3.83
CA ILE A 123 2.76 1.16 3.56
C ILE A 123 2.07 0.42 2.40
N MET A 124 0.75 0.58 2.27
CA MET A 124 0.02 0.08 1.09
C MET A 124 0.50 0.76 -0.19
N CYS A 125 0.65 2.09 -0.17
CA CYS A 125 1.04 2.88 -1.35
C CYS A 125 2.41 2.51 -1.92
N ARG A 126 3.31 1.94 -1.11
CA ARG A 126 4.58 1.38 -1.62
C ARG A 126 4.36 0.37 -2.75
N GLY A 127 3.29 -0.42 -2.69
CA GLY A 127 2.92 -1.37 -3.74
C GLY A 127 2.50 -0.67 -5.04
N PHE A 128 1.70 0.39 -4.96
CA PHE A 128 1.31 1.17 -6.14
C PHE A 128 2.49 1.86 -6.83
N PHE A 129 3.42 2.43 -6.06
CA PHE A 129 4.66 3.01 -6.63
C PHE A 129 5.54 1.95 -7.29
N GLU A 130 5.63 0.75 -6.69
CA GLU A 130 6.38 -0.36 -7.26
C GLU A 130 5.73 -0.87 -8.57
N LEU A 131 4.40 -0.96 -8.63
CA LEU A 131 3.67 -1.34 -9.83
C LEU A 131 3.85 -0.31 -10.96
N TYR A 132 3.68 0.97 -10.66
CA TYR A 132 3.88 2.07 -11.61
C TYR A 132 5.29 2.04 -12.24
N SER A 133 6.30 1.64 -11.47
CA SER A 133 7.66 1.53 -12.00
C SER A 133 7.87 0.38 -13.01
N ILE A 134 6.89 -0.51 -13.17
CA ILE A 134 6.87 -1.61 -14.14
C ILE A 134 6.05 -1.24 -15.37
N ASP A 135 4.78 -0.87 -15.17
CA ASP A 135 3.81 -0.69 -16.25
C ASP A 135 3.73 0.75 -16.78
N ASN A 136 4.20 1.73 -16.00
CA ASN A 136 4.04 3.16 -16.23
C ASN A 136 2.58 3.64 -16.29
N ASP A 137 1.63 2.86 -15.76
CA ASP A 137 0.23 3.28 -15.60
C ASP A 137 0.08 4.13 -14.34
N ARG A 138 -0.18 5.43 -14.54
CA ARG A 138 -0.28 6.41 -13.46
C ARG A 138 -1.59 6.38 -12.70
N LYS A 139 -2.61 5.61 -13.10
CA LYS A 139 -3.97 5.76 -12.55
C LYS A 139 -4.06 5.78 -11.02
N TYR A 140 -3.32 4.90 -10.34
CA TYR A 140 -3.30 4.83 -8.87
C TYR A 140 -2.42 5.90 -8.25
N VAL A 141 -1.29 6.20 -8.88
CA VAL A 141 -0.35 7.25 -8.44
C VAL A 141 -1.02 8.62 -8.51
N ASP A 142 -1.80 8.89 -9.55
CA ASP A 142 -2.55 10.14 -9.70
C ASP A 142 -3.57 10.35 -8.58
N ASP A 143 -4.24 9.30 -8.12
CA ASP A 143 -5.18 9.37 -6.99
C ASP A 143 -4.43 9.60 -5.65
N ILE A 144 -3.26 8.99 -5.46
CA ILE A 144 -2.38 9.26 -4.30
C ILE A 144 -1.89 10.70 -4.33
N GLU A 145 -1.38 11.17 -5.48
CA GLU A 145 -0.88 12.53 -5.67
C GLU A 145 -1.97 13.57 -5.39
N LYS A 146 -3.15 13.40 -5.98
CA LYS A 146 -4.30 14.30 -5.74
C LYS A 146 -4.77 14.26 -4.29
N SER A 147 -4.71 13.09 -3.62
CA SER A 147 -5.01 12.97 -2.19
C SER A 147 -4.07 13.84 -1.36
N MET A 148 -2.77 13.78 -1.64
CA MET A 148 -1.76 14.54 -0.89
C MET A 148 -1.82 16.04 -1.22
N LEU A 149 -1.96 16.42 -2.50
CA LEU A 149 -2.16 17.82 -2.91
C LEU A 149 -3.40 18.45 -2.26
N HIS A 150 -4.49 17.69 -2.19
CA HIS A 150 -5.70 18.12 -1.51
C HIS A 150 -5.46 18.28 -0.01
N ALA A 151 -4.88 17.27 0.65
CA ALA A 151 -4.61 17.34 2.09
C ALA A 151 -3.74 18.55 2.46
N TRP A 152 -2.76 18.91 1.63
CA TRP A 152 -1.90 20.08 1.84
C TRP A 152 -2.63 21.42 1.72
N SER A 153 -3.60 21.51 0.82
CA SER A 153 -4.29 22.77 0.46
C SER A 153 -5.65 22.96 1.14
N SER A 154 -6.12 21.96 1.88
CA SER A 154 -7.42 21.95 2.56
C SER A 154 -7.29 22.16 4.07
N SER A 155 -8.42 22.06 4.77
CA SER A 155 -8.48 22.11 6.23
C SER A 155 -7.86 20.88 6.93
N CYS A 156 -7.35 19.89 6.17
CA CYS A 156 -6.51 18.83 6.72
C CYS A 156 -5.16 19.37 7.21
N HIS A 157 -4.59 20.37 6.53
CA HIS A 157 -3.33 21.00 6.91
C HIS A 157 -3.54 22.04 8.02
N GLN A 158 -2.87 21.82 9.15
CA GLN A 158 -3.03 22.62 10.36
C GLN A 158 -2.02 23.76 10.44
N SER A 159 -2.29 24.77 11.28
CA SER A 159 -1.42 25.94 11.46
C SER A 159 -0.04 25.61 12.04
N ASN A 160 0.11 24.47 12.72
CA ASN A 160 1.40 23.95 13.19
C ASN A 160 2.14 23.12 12.12
N ASN A 161 1.67 23.16 10.87
CA ASN A 161 2.24 22.51 9.68
C ASN A 161 2.17 20.97 9.68
N LEU A 162 1.41 20.38 10.61
CA LEU A 162 1.04 18.96 10.60
C LEU A 162 -0.28 18.76 9.84
N LEU A 163 -0.56 17.51 9.47
CA LEU A 163 -1.80 17.15 8.78
C LEU A 163 -2.70 16.31 9.70
N ASN A 164 -4.01 16.49 9.61
CA ASN A 164 -4.97 15.61 10.27
C ASN A 164 -5.02 14.25 9.57
N ASP A 165 -4.14 13.35 10.04
CA ASP A 165 -3.88 12.03 9.49
C ASP A 165 -5.08 11.06 9.48
N ASN A 166 -6.13 11.34 10.24
CA ASN A 166 -7.33 10.50 10.29
C ASN A 166 -8.25 10.72 9.09
N ASP A 167 -8.19 11.89 8.43
CA ASP A 167 -9.01 12.20 7.26
C ASP A 167 -8.34 13.25 6.37
N LEU A 168 -7.81 12.79 5.23
CA LEU A 168 -7.13 13.65 4.26
C LEU A 168 -8.08 14.62 3.55
N ARG A 169 -9.40 14.43 3.64
CA ARG A 169 -10.41 15.36 3.10
C ARG A 169 -10.51 16.66 3.90
N GLY A 170 -9.93 16.69 5.10
CA GLY A 170 -10.09 17.77 6.07
C GLY A 170 -11.43 17.73 6.80
N GLY A 171 -11.72 18.80 7.56
CA GLY A 171 -12.97 18.93 8.33
C GLY A 171 -12.98 18.23 9.69
N THR A 172 -11.89 17.52 10.05
CA THR A 172 -11.68 16.97 11.40
C THR A 172 -10.91 17.94 12.27
N SER A 173 -10.99 17.77 13.59
CA SER A 173 -10.17 18.51 14.56
C SER A 173 -9.35 17.53 15.38
N LYS A 174 -8.04 17.80 15.50
CA LYS A 174 -7.08 17.09 16.33
C LYS A 174 -6.25 18.13 17.09
N ASP A 175 -5.86 17.81 18.31
CA ASP A 175 -4.96 18.58 19.15
C ASP A 175 -3.64 17.84 19.44
N SER A 176 -3.52 16.61 18.96
CA SER A 176 -2.35 15.75 19.08
C SER A 176 -2.15 14.90 17.82
N TRP A 177 -0.89 14.69 17.44
CA TRP A 177 -0.48 13.92 16.27
C TRP A 177 0.65 12.97 16.63
N GLU A 178 0.52 11.72 16.21
CA GLU A 178 1.52 10.68 16.48
C GLU A 178 2.59 10.65 15.39
N ILE A 179 3.85 10.44 15.80
CA ILE A 179 4.99 10.40 14.88
C ILE A 179 4.85 9.32 13.81
N LEU A 180 4.19 8.20 14.13
CA LEU A 180 3.94 7.11 13.20
C LEU A 180 3.09 7.58 12.01
N GLN A 181 2.02 8.33 12.27
CA GLN A 181 1.11 8.80 11.23
C GLN A 181 1.73 9.95 10.44
N GLN A 182 2.35 10.91 11.14
CA GLN A 182 2.94 12.07 10.48
C GLN A 182 4.14 11.69 9.61
N GLY A 183 5.01 10.80 10.11
CA GLY A 183 6.13 10.26 9.33
C GLY A 183 5.65 9.50 8.08
N ALA A 184 4.50 8.83 8.16
CA ALA A 184 3.91 8.16 7.02
C ALA A 184 3.45 9.13 5.92
N LEU A 185 2.77 10.23 6.28
CA LEU A 185 2.36 11.24 5.29
C LEU A 185 3.58 11.93 4.67
N VAL A 186 4.63 12.18 5.45
CA VAL A 186 5.91 12.68 4.95
C VAL A 186 6.54 11.71 3.93
N GLU A 187 6.48 10.40 4.18
CA GLU A 187 6.94 9.39 3.22
C GLU A 187 6.18 9.49 1.89
N LEU A 188 4.85 9.65 1.90
CA LEU A 188 4.07 9.82 0.67
C LEU A 188 4.51 11.06 -0.13
N TYR A 189 4.68 12.21 0.52
CA TYR A 189 5.21 13.40 -0.16
C TYR A 189 6.62 13.16 -0.72
N ALA A 190 7.49 12.47 0.03
CA ALA A 190 8.84 12.16 -0.42
C ALA A 190 8.84 11.22 -1.65
N GLN A 191 7.96 10.22 -1.70
CA GLN A 191 7.82 9.35 -2.88
C GLN A 191 7.33 10.15 -4.10
N LEU A 192 6.34 11.03 -3.93
CA LEU A 192 5.86 11.91 -5.00
C LEU A 192 6.96 12.85 -5.50
N ALA A 193 7.78 13.42 -4.60
CA ALA A 193 8.91 14.26 -4.97
C ALA A 193 9.98 13.50 -5.79
N VAL A 194 10.18 12.20 -5.52
CA VAL A 194 11.06 11.36 -6.34
C VAL A 194 10.53 11.19 -7.77
N LEU A 195 9.20 11.07 -7.93
CA LEU A 195 8.55 11.01 -9.25
C LEU A 195 8.63 12.35 -9.99
N GLU A 196 8.37 13.46 -9.30
CA GLU A 196 8.49 14.82 -9.85
C GLU A 196 9.92 15.06 -10.40
N ARG A 197 10.96 14.70 -9.62
CA ARG A 197 12.35 14.79 -10.07
C ARG A 197 12.61 13.98 -11.36
N GLY A 198 11.88 12.89 -11.55
CA GLY A 198 11.98 12.04 -12.73
C GLY A 198 11.17 12.54 -13.94
N ASN A 199 10.38 13.61 -13.80
CA ASN A 199 9.32 14.01 -14.74
C ASN A 199 8.38 12.83 -15.07
N ARG A 200 8.07 12.04 -14.04
CA ARG A 200 7.40 10.74 -14.14
C ARG A 200 6.00 10.77 -13.60
#